data_AF-A0A2E0UAI9-F1
#
_entry.id   AF-A0A2E0UAI9-F1
#
_cell.length_a   1.000
_cell.length_b   1.000
_cell.length_c   1.000
_cell.angle_alpha   90.00
_cell.angle_beta   90.00
_cell.angle_gamma   90.00
#
_symmetry.space_group_name_H-M   'P 1'
#
loop_
_entity.id
_entity.type
_entity.pdbx_description
1 polymer ?
#
loop_
_entity_poly.entity_id
_entity_poly.type
_entity_poly.pdbx_seq_one_letter_code
_entity_poly.pdbx_strand_id
1 'polypeptide(L)'
;MNARREVREVEDVVDTARDDELADAHRHIAHLADELARARKKEIELIRLKAALLSRANHEFRTPLTIIDGVASRMSRQSDKLSPTEIEARCDSIRSSVSDLLSLTNSMLNELSLDLSTLTGVKRPDAG
;
A
#
# COMPACT_ATOMS: atom_id res chain seq x y z
N MET A 1 6.53 -67.76 -25.28
CA MET A 1 7.41 -67.10 -24.28
C MET A 1 7.67 -65.62 -24.63
N ASN A 2 7.75 -65.23 -25.90
CA ASN A 2 7.96 -63.82 -26.31
C ASN A 2 6.82 -62.84 -25.97
N ALA A 3 5.55 -63.21 -26.18
CA ALA A 3 4.42 -62.29 -25.97
C ALA A 3 4.27 -61.77 -24.52
N ARG A 4 4.60 -62.59 -23.50
CA ARG A 4 4.57 -62.15 -22.10
C ARG A 4 5.74 -61.22 -21.73
N ARG A 5 6.84 -61.28 -22.48
CA ARG A 5 7.99 -60.39 -22.30
C ARG A 5 7.71 -59.03 -22.91
N GLU A 6 7.14 -58.98 -24.11
CA GLU A 6 6.73 -57.73 -24.76
C GLU A 6 5.66 -56.97 -23.96
N VAL A 7 4.65 -57.66 -23.42
CA VAL A 7 3.62 -57.00 -22.58
C VAL A 7 4.23 -56.36 -21.34
N ARG A 8 5.14 -57.07 -20.65
CA ARG A 8 5.82 -56.55 -19.46
C ARG A 8 6.72 -55.36 -19.79
N GLU A 9 7.39 -55.39 -20.93
CA GLU A 9 8.27 -54.30 -21.37
C GLU A 9 7.48 -53.04 -21.73
N VAL A 10 6.28 -53.19 -22.32
CA VAL A 10 5.35 -52.07 -22.56
C VAL A 10 4.78 -51.53 -21.24
N GLU A 11 4.40 -52.39 -20.29
CA GLU A 11 3.93 -51.98 -18.96
C GLU A 11 4.99 -51.17 -18.19
N ASP A 12 6.24 -51.64 -18.16
CA ASP A 12 7.35 -50.96 -17.49
C ASP A 12 7.62 -49.57 -18.11
N VAL A 13 7.55 -49.44 -19.44
CA VAL A 13 7.70 -48.14 -20.15
C VAL A 13 6.55 -47.18 -19.82
N VAL A 14 5.31 -47.68 -19.77
CA VAL A 14 4.13 -46.87 -19.45
C VAL A 14 4.15 -46.38 -17.99
N ASP A 15 4.53 -47.25 -17.04
CA ASP A 15 4.65 -46.85 -15.64
C ASP A 15 5.77 -45.83 -15.43
N THR A 16 6.92 -46.00 -16.09
CA THR A 16 8.03 -45.02 -16.03
C THR A 16 7.61 -43.66 -16.60
N ALA A 17 6.92 -43.65 -17.75
CA ALA A 17 6.43 -42.40 -18.35
C ALA A 17 5.39 -41.69 -17.46
N ARG A 18 4.52 -42.43 -16.78
CA ARG A 18 3.54 -41.87 -15.83
C ARG A 18 4.23 -41.29 -14.60
N ASP A 19 5.26 -41.95 -14.09
CA ASP A 19 6.03 -41.47 -12.93
C ASP A 19 6.81 -40.19 -13.26
N ASP A 20 7.37 -40.11 -14.48
CA ASP A 20 8.04 -38.90 -14.97
C ASP A 20 7.06 -37.72 -15.13
N GLU A 21 5.88 -37.95 -15.72
CA GLU A 21 4.83 -36.93 -15.88
C GLU A 21 4.33 -36.43 -14.51
N LEU A 22 4.14 -37.33 -13.55
CA LEU A 22 3.75 -36.98 -12.19
C LEU A 22 4.85 -36.16 -11.49
N ALA A 23 6.12 -36.52 -11.69
CA ALA A 23 7.25 -35.77 -11.14
C ALA A 23 7.35 -34.36 -11.74
N ASP A 24 7.10 -34.20 -13.04
CA ASP A 24 7.03 -32.90 -13.70
C ASP A 24 5.87 -32.05 -13.20
N ALA A 25 4.67 -32.64 -13.06
CA ALA A 25 3.52 -31.95 -12.51
C ALA A 25 3.79 -31.45 -11.07
N HIS A 26 4.41 -32.28 -10.22
CA HIS A 26 4.80 -31.89 -8.87
C HIS A 26 5.83 -30.75 -8.86
N ARG A 27 6.84 -30.80 -9.74
CA ARG A 27 7.82 -29.71 -9.89
C ARG A 27 7.14 -28.41 -10.31
N HIS A 28 6.20 -28.48 -11.26
CA HIS A 28 5.47 -27.32 -11.73
C HIS A 28 4.58 -26.71 -10.63
N ILE A 29 3.83 -27.54 -9.90
CA ILE A 29 3.00 -27.11 -8.77
C ILE A 29 3.87 -26.46 -7.67
N ALA A 30 5.01 -27.07 -7.34
CA ALA A 30 5.92 -26.54 -6.33
C ALA A 30 6.48 -25.17 -6.75
N HIS A 31 6.81 -25.00 -8.03
CA HIS A 31 7.26 -23.72 -8.58
C HIS A 31 6.17 -22.64 -8.47
N LEU A 32 4.95 -22.93 -8.93
CA LEU A 32 3.81 -22.00 -8.83
C LEU A 32 3.48 -21.65 -7.38
N ALA A 33 3.59 -22.61 -6.46
CA ALA A 33 3.38 -22.37 -5.04
C ALA A 33 4.44 -21.41 -4.45
N ASP A 34 5.70 -21.52 -4.85
CA ASP A 34 6.77 -20.58 -4.45
C ASP A 34 6.52 -19.17 -5.01
N GLU A 35 6.15 -19.07 -6.29
CA GLU A 35 5.80 -17.78 -6.90
C GLU A 35 4.62 -17.10 -6.20
N LEU A 36 3.55 -17.86 -5.91
CA LEU A 36 2.39 -17.37 -5.18
C LEU A 36 2.77 -16.93 -3.75
N ALA A 37 3.61 -17.70 -3.06
CA ALA A 37 4.09 -17.35 -1.73
C ALA A 37 4.89 -16.03 -1.74
N ARG A 38 5.74 -15.83 -2.75
CA ARG A 38 6.48 -14.56 -2.94
C ARG A 38 5.55 -13.40 -3.23
N ALA A 39 4.58 -13.58 -4.13
CA ALA A 39 3.59 -12.56 -4.46
C ALA A 39 2.78 -12.14 -3.23
N ARG A 40 2.29 -13.12 -2.45
CA ARG A 40 1.56 -12.89 -1.20
C ARG A 40 2.41 -12.15 -0.17
N LYS A 41 3.69 -12.50 -0.04
CA LYS A 41 4.60 -11.80 0.88
C LYS A 41 4.74 -10.32 0.51
N LYS A 42 4.87 -10.03 -0.79
CA LYS A 42 4.94 -8.66 -1.32
C LYS A 42 3.63 -7.89 -1.08
N GLU A 43 2.49 -8.53 -1.26
CA GLU A 43 1.18 -7.93 -0.96
C GLU A 43 1.05 -7.54 0.52
N ILE A 44 1.43 -8.45 1.44
CA ILE A 44 1.41 -8.19 2.88
C ILE A 44 2.33 -7.01 3.23
N GLU A 45 3.50 -6.93 2.60
CA GLU A 45 4.44 -5.82 2.81
C GLU A 45 3.86 -4.48 2.33
N LEU A 46 3.21 -4.44 1.16
CA LEU A 46 2.51 -3.26 0.66
C LEU A 46 1.37 -2.82 1.60
N ILE A 47 0.59 -3.77 2.12
CA ILE A 47 -0.47 -3.48 3.10
C ILE A 47 0.12 -2.85 4.36
N ARG A 48 1.25 -3.37 4.86
CA ARG A 48 1.94 -2.79 6.04
C ARG A 48 2.43 -1.38 5.77
N LEU A 49 3.02 -1.13 4.60
CA LEU A 49 3.50 0.20 4.23
C LEU A 49 2.34 1.21 4.12
N LYS A 50 1.24 0.81 3.47
CA LYS A 50 0.01 1.62 3.39
C LYS A 50 -0.56 1.94 4.77
N ALA A 51 -0.59 0.96 5.68
CA ALA A 51 -1.06 1.17 7.04
C ALA A 51 -0.18 2.17 7.82
N ALA A 52 1.15 2.07 7.67
CA ALA A 52 2.10 3.00 8.29
C ALA A 52 1.94 4.43 7.75
N LEU A 53 1.77 4.58 6.44
CA LEU A 53 1.49 5.86 5.78
C LEU A 53 0.23 6.52 6.37
N LEU A 54 -0.88 5.80 6.40
CA LEU A 54 -2.16 6.31 6.94
C LEU A 54 -2.06 6.64 8.44
N SER A 55 -1.30 5.86 9.21
CA SER A 55 -1.07 6.14 10.62
C SER A 55 -0.32 7.47 10.79
N ARG A 56 0.78 7.65 10.05
CA ARG A 56 1.58 8.89 10.07
C ARG A 56 0.75 10.10 9.68
N ALA A 57 0.02 10.00 8.57
CA ALA A 57 -0.90 11.03 8.10
C ALA A 57 -1.90 11.47 9.18
N ASN A 58 -2.53 10.51 9.85
CA ASN A 58 -3.46 10.80 10.94
C ASN A 58 -2.80 11.55 12.10
N HIS A 59 -1.55 11.22 12.44
CA HIS A 59 -0.81 11.95 13.47
C HIS A 59 -0.50 13.39 13.04
N GLU A 60 -0.07 13.58 11.79
CA GLU A 60 0.23 14.90 11.24
C GLU A 60 -1.03 15.77 11.14
N PHE A 61 -2.20 15.19 10.85
CA PHE A 61 -3.48 15.90 10.86
C PHE A 61 -3.97 16.30 12.26
N ARG A 62 -3.73 15.47 13.29
CA ARG A 62 -4.19 15.75 14.66
C ARG A 62 -3.62 17.06 15.21
N THR A 63 -2.40 17.41 14.85
CA THR A 63 -1.73 18.61 15.37
C THR A 63 -2.47 19.91 14.97
N PRO A 64 -2.63 20.25 13.68
CA PRO A 64 -3.35 21.46 13.29
C PRO A 64 -4.83 21.42 13.71
N LEU A 65 -5.48 20.25 13.73
CA LEU A 65 -6.85 20.14 14.26
C LEU A 65 -6.93 20.49 15.75
N THR A 66 -5.96 20.03 16.55
CA THR A 66 -5.87 20.34 17.98
C THR A 66 -5.62 21.83 18.21
N ILE A 67 -4.82 22.46 17.36
CA ILE A 67 -4.56 23.91 17.41
C ILE A 67 -5.84 24.68 17.08
N ILE A 68 -6.54 24.33 15.98
CA ILE A 68 -7.79 24.98 15.57
C ILE A 68 -8.82 24.90 16.69
N ASP A 69 -9.08 23.71 17.22
CA ASP A 69 -10.05 23.50 18.30
C ASP A 69 -9.64 24.25 19.57
N GLY A 70 -8.36 24.19 19.96
CA GLY A 70 -7.84 24.89 21.12
C GLY A 70 -7.99 26.42 21.01
N VAL A 71 -7.68 27.00 19.85
CA VAL A 71 -7.83 28.44 19.62
C VAL A 71 -9.31 28.82 19.64
N ALA A 72 -10.17 28.10 18.93
CA ALA A 72 -11.60 28.36 18.86
C ALA A 72 -12.28 28.23 20.24
N SER A 73 -11.97 27.18 21.01
CA SER A 73 -12.47 26.95 22.36
C SER A 73 -12.06 28.08 23.32
N ARG A 74 -10.81 28.54 23.24
CA ARG A 74 -10.35 29.69 24.04
C ARG A 74 -11.03 30.99 23.63
N MET A 75 -11.24 31.22 22.33
CA MET A 75 -11.98 32.39 21.84
C MET A 75 -13.42 32.40 22.37
N SER A 76 -14.09 31.25 22.33
CA SER A 76 -15.45 31.11 22.85
C SER A 76 -15.54 31.41 24.35
N ARG A 77 -14.60 30.87 25.15
CA ARG A 77 -14.58 31.05 26.62
C ARG A 77 -14.17 32.45 27.09
N GLN A 78 -13.49 33.23 26.25
CA GLN A 78 -12.93 34.54 26.60
C GLN A 78 -13.49 35.66 25.72
N SER A 79 -14.61 35.43 25.05
CA SER A 79 -15.16 36.31 24.00
C SER A 79 -15.43 37.74 24.49
N ASP A 80 -15.77 37.90 25.76
CA ASP A 80 -16.01 39.17 26.46
C ASP A 80 -14.73 39.98 26.76
N LYS A 81 -13.56 39.33 26.69
CA LYS A 81 -12.27 39.88 27.11
C LYS A 81 -11.30 40.09 25.94
N LEU A 82 -11.69 39.73 24.72
CA LEU A 82 -10.83 39.83 23.56
C LEU A 82 -10.99 41.19 22.87
N SER A 83 -9.87 41.87 22.69
CA SER A 83 -9.80 43.02 21.79
C SER A 83 -9.92 42.60 20.32
N PRO A 84 -10.33 43.50 19.41
CA PRO A 84 -10.36 43.22 17.97
C PRO A 84 -9.03 42.68 17.42
N THR A 85 -7.90 43.23 17.87
CA THR A 85 -6.56 42.79 17.44
C THR A 85 -6.23 41.37 17.91
N GLU A 86 -6.65 40.98 19.12
CA GLU A 86 -6.48 39.60 19.59
C GLU A 86 -7.38 38.61 18.86
N ILE A 87 -8.58 39.04 18.44
CA ILE A 87 -9.46 38.23 17.59
C ILE A 87 -8.79 37.97 16.25
N GLU A 88 -8.25 39.02 15.61
CA GLU A 88 -7.54 38.92 14.33
C GLU A 88 -6.35 37.95 14.42
N ALA A 89 -5.48 38.11 15.43
CA ALA A 89 -4.33 37.23 15.63
C ALA A 89 -4.73 35.74 15.83
N ARG A 90 -5.86 35.48 16.49
CA ARG A 90 -6.37 34.12 16.69
C ARG A 90 -6.99 33.55 15.42
N CYS A 91 -7.71 34.38 14.65
CA CYS A 91 -8.19 34.02 13.32
C CYS A 91 -7.03 33.66 12.39
N ASP A 92 -5.93 34.42 12.43
CA ASP A 92 -4.73 34.12 11.64
C ASP A 92 -4.08 32.79 12.05
N SER A 93 -4.03 32.49 13.34
CA SER A 93 -3.55 31.19 13.83
C SER A 93 -4.41 30.02 13.33
N ILE A 94 -5.74 30.18 13.31
CA ILE A 94 -6.66 29.20 12.70
C ILE A 94 -6.40 29.07 11.20
N ARG A 95 -6.28 30.18 10.47
CA ARG A 95 -6.04 30.19 9.02
C ARG A 95 -4.71 29.53 8.65
N SER A 96 -3.65 29.78 9.42
CA SER A 96 -2.37 29.09 9.25
C SER A 96 -2.53 27.58 9.41
N SER A 97 -3.21 27.14 10.48
CA SER A 97 -3.44 25.71 10.74
C SER A 97 -4.28 25.04 9.63
N VAL A 98 -5.24 25.77 9.04
CA VAL A 98 -6.00 25.30 7.88
C VAL A 98 -5.11 25.19 6.63
N SER A 99 -4.21 26.16 6.41
CA SER A 99 -3.23 26.09 5.32
C SER A 99 -2.28 24.90 5.47
N ASP A 100 -1.89 24.57 6.71
CA ASP A 100 -1.07 23.39 7.00
C ASP A 100 -1.82 22.11 6.66
N LEU A 101 -3.11 22.01 7.01
CA LEU A 101 -3.97 20.87 6.63
C LEU A 101 -4.10 20.70 5.11
N LEU A 102 -4.26 21.80 4.38
CA LEU A 102 -4.30 21.79 2.91
C LEU A 102 -2.97 21.29 2.33
N SER A 103 -1.85 21.74 2.89
CA SER A 103 -0.51 21.32 2.47
C SER A 103 -0.26 19.83 2.75
N LEU A 104 -0.69 19.33 3.91
CA LEU A 104 -0.64 17.90 4.25
C LEU A 104 -1.50 17.06 3.28
N THR A 105 -2.70 17.54 2.95
CA THR A 105 -3.59 16.87 1.99
C THR A 105 -2.95 16.78 0.61
N ASN A 106 -2.39 17.87 0.11
CA ASN A 106 -1.69 17.90 -1.17
C ASN A 106 -0.45 16.98 -1.17
N SER A 107 0.30 16.97 -0.08
CA SER A 107 1.48 16.10 0.07
C SER A 107 1.11 14.63 -0.01
N MET A 108 0.03 14.22 0.68
CA MET A 108 -0.46 12.83 0.59
C MET A 108 -1.00 12.44 -0.78
N LEU A 109 -1.71 13.34 -1.46
CA LEU A 109 -2.17 13.08 -2.83
C LEU A 109 -0.99 12.87 -3.78
N ASN A 110 0.08 13.66 -3.61
CA ASN A 110 1.30 13.50 -4.38
C ASN A 110 2.02 12.18 -4.07
N GLU A 111 2.14 11.80 -2.80
CA GLU A 111 2.75 10.53 -2.39
C GLU A 111 1.99 9.33 -2.95
N LEU A 112 0.64 9.33 -2.87
CA LEU A 112 -0.20 8.29 -3.45
C LEU A 112 -0.11 8.22 -4.98
N SER A 113 0.00 9.38 -5.65
CA SER A 113 0.18 9.45 -7.11
C SER A 113 1.56 8.92 -7.54
N LEU A 114 2.60 9.17 -6.74
CA LEU A 114 3.95 8.67 -6.99
C LEU A 114 4.00 7.13 -6.84
N ASP A 115 3.36 6.60 -5.79
CA ASP A 115 3.21 5.14 -5.60
C ASP A 115 2.49 4.51 -6.79
N LEU A 116 1.40 5.12 -7.27
CA LEU A 116 0.67 4.60 -8.44
C LEU A 116 1.52 4.65 -9.73
N SER A 117 2.32 5.69 -9.91
CA SER A 117 3.20 5.84 -11.08
C SER A 117 4.35 4.83 -11.07
N THR A 118 4.90 4.52 -9.90
CA THR A 118 5.95 3.48 -9.75
C THR A 118 5.39 2.07 -9.92
N LEU A 119 4.14 1.83 -9.47
CA LEU A 119 3.45 0.55 -9.64
C LEU A 119 3.00 0.27 -11.09
N THR A 120 2.72 1.30 -11.88
CA THR A 120 2.23 1.15 -13.26
C THR A 120 3.33 1.13 -14.32
N GLY A 121 4.59 1.37 -13.97
CA GLY A 121 5.72 1.31 -14.92
C GLY A 121 5.64 2.30 -16.09
N VAL A 122 4.75 3.31 -16.02
CA VAL A 122 4.58 4.30 -17.08
C VAL A 122 5.75 5.29 -17.03
N LYS A 123 6.82 4.97 -17.76
CA LYS A 123 7.86 5.91 -18.13
C LYS A 123 7.17 7.01 -18.96
N ARG A 124 7.26 8.27 -18.51
CA ARG A 124 6.77 9.42 -19.29
C ARG A 124 7.36 9.33 -20.71
N PRO A 125 6.56 9.48 -21.78
CA PRO A 125 7.13 9.64 -23.11
C PRO A 125 7.89 10.96 -23.12
N ASP A 126 9.19 10.86 -23.41
CA ASP A 126 10.09 12.00 -23.59
C ASP A 126 9.53 12.86 -24.73
N ALA A 127 9.09 14.08 -24.43
CA ALA A 127 8.71 15.06 -25.43
C ALA A 127 9.99 15.65 -26.04
N GLY A 128 10.20 15.38 -27.33
CA GLY A 128 11.21 16.05 -28.16
C GLY A 128 10.83 17.48 -28.52
#